data_AF-A0A2W4QPG8-F1
#
_entry.id   AF-A0A2W4QPG8-F1
#
_cell.length_a   1.000
_cell.length_b   1.000
_cell.length_c   1.000
_cell.angle_alpha   90.00
_cell.angle_beta   90.00
_cell.angle_gamma   90.00
#
_symmetry.space_group_name_H-M   'P 1'
#
loop_
_entity.id
_entity.type
_entity.pdbx_description
1 polymer ?
#
loop_
_entity_poly.entity_id
_entity_poly.type
_entity_poly.pdbx_seq_one_letter_code
_entity_poly.pdbx_strand_id
1 'polypeptide(L)'
;MFNERKNEVNTLLDEAAKKDMESSRIFVTSPEEQKKIRDVLSRYFDFRQRALEDALKLLNDASRNAKDQTYEWRKHLLKAGSEGSQMLYDSIKDIKWKTTFTEVVARVAFQESVFFTRLAHMPLPNAMQGKLIEYRKEFEVEKKNLMQKWEDIVARDKGIDEKMDDTLKQLLKVYEEGLKRVDAANTKMRENVTKLVKAAETADSVLNPGTPTMFEPARVMLETINQFMVSSKEMASRFDALFKSEESVVVILFGKTRASVKEFLENTNLDTAQKEYYAAEKEIQDVAKGMQTKGMQEDALRFVNEGAKITREHLEDFTKTYNEFVNAFREIFIGPVGDRTVEDLVEKQRWDWARNEWQKLNIQSELKKIYDDAREWWAIDTDGMDEANQKKLQELLEAERKRLEPALRQAGDNSALDSLKLIMTIAKNDLVDKLKRLAGYDK
;
A
#
# COMPACT_ATOMS: atom_id res chain seq x y z
N MET A 1 18.54 -45.75 -1.96
CA MET A 1 19.14 -44.40 -2.15
C MET A 1 20.21 -44.10 -1.09
N PHE A 2 20.03 -44.55 0.16
CA PHE A 2 20.93 -44.30 1.30
C PHE A 2 21.57 -45.62 1.79
N ASN A 3 22.54 -46.15 1.03
CA ASN A 3 23.04 -47.51 1.20
C ASN A 3 24.49 -47.62 1.69
N GLU A 4 25.23 -46.52 1.84
CA GLU A 4 26.65 -46.63 2.20
C GLU A 4 26.82 -47.17 3.61
N ARG A 5 25.91 -46.76 4.49
CA ARG A 5 25.89 -47.28 5.83
C ARG A 5 25.63 -48.79 5.87
N LYS A 6 24.81 -49.32 4.96
CA LYS A 6 24.57 -50.77 4.82
C LYS A 6 25.85 -51.50 4.41
N ASN A 7 26.59 -50.95 3.45
CA ASN A 7 27.85 -51.53 2.97
C ASN A 7 28.94 -51.54 4.06
N GLU A 8 29.05 -50.42 4.79
CA GLU A 8 29.98 -50.28 5.92
C GLU A 8 29.67 -51.30 7.03
N VAL A 9 28.40 -51.41 7.42
CA VAL A 9 27.98 -52.34 8.49
C VAL A 9 28.21 -53.80 8.10
N ASN A 10 27.94 -54.17 6.84
CA ASN A 10 28.23 -55.53 6.37
C ASN A 10 29.73 -55.87 6.48
N THR A 11 30.60 -54.93 6.12
CA THR A 11 32.05 -55.09 6.22
C THR A 11 32.49 -55.28 7.68
N LEU A 12 31.98 -54.44 8.59
CA LEU A 12 32.26 -54.55 10.03
C LEU A 12 31.81 -55.89 10.64
N LEU A 13 30.70 -56.44 10.15
CA LEU A 13 30.20 -57.74 10.60
C LEU A 13 31.02 -58.91 10.05
N ASP A 14 31.50 -58.82 8.81
CA ASP A 14 32.41 -59.82 8.23
C ASP A 14 33.74 -59.86 8.99
N GLU A 15 34.29 -58.70 9.33
CA GLU A 15 35.50 -58.58 10.16
C GLU A 15 35.27 -59.10 11.59
N ALA A 16 34.15 -58.77 12.21
CA ALA A 16 33.81 -59.25 13.55
C ALA A 16 33.62 -60.78 13.59
N ALA A 17 32.96 -61.36 12.58
CA ALA A 17 32.77 -62.80 12.48
C ALA A 17 34.11 -63.54 12.33
N LYS A 18 35.03 -63.03 11.49
CA LYS A 18 36.38 -63.58 11.37
C LYS A 18 37.14 -63.51 12.69
N LYS A 19 37.11 -62.36 13.36
CA LYS A 19 37.79 -62.17 14.65
C LYS A 19 37.26 -63.08 15.74
N ASP A 20 35.94 -63.29 15.80
CA ASP A 20 35.34 -64.22 16.75
C ASP A 20 35.80 -65.68 16.47
N MET A 21 35.89 -66.09 15.20
CA MET A 21 36.43 -67.40 14.80
C MET A 21 37.92 -67.57 15.14
N GLU A 22 38.73 -66.53 14.96
CA GLU A 22 40.18 -66.58 15.19
C GLU A 22 40.57 -66.47 16.67
N SER A 23 39.73 -65.89 17.54
CA SER A 23 40.15 -65.48 18.88
C SER A 23 40.33 -66.59 19.93
N SER A 24 40.24 -67.88 19.58
CA SER A 24 40.27 -69.01 20.54
C SER A 24 39.27 -68.90 21.71
N ARG A 25 38.32 -67.96 21.65
CA ARG A 25 37.27 -67.79 22.67
C ARG A 25 36.27 -68.93 22.51
N ILE A 26 35.90 -69.55 23.63
CA ILE A 26 34.89 -70.62 23.73
C ILE A 26 33.49 -70.15 23.25
N PHE A 27 33.32 -68.84 23.01
CA PHE A 27 32.04 -68.21 22.71
C PHE A 27 32.09 -67.50 21.35
N VAL A 28 31.50 -68.13 20.34
CA VAL A 28 31.32 -67.62 18.97
C VAL A 28 29.82 -67.53 18.67
N THR A 29 29.37 -66.48 17.98
CA THR A 29 28.00 -66.41 17.48
C THR A 29 27.82 -67.44 16.38
N SER A 30 26.85 -68.34 16.54
CA SER A 30 26.65 -69.44 15.58
C SER A 30 26.31 -68.91 14.17
N PRO A 31 26.62 -69.66 13.09
CA PRO A 31 26.26 -69.25 11.74
C PRO A 31 24.76 -68.98 11.56
N GLU A 32 23.90 -69.72 12.26
CA GLU A 32 22.45 -69.52 12.25
C GLU A 32 22.04 -68.20 12.91
N GLU A 33 22.64 -67.85 14.05
CA GLU A 33 22.42 -66.55 14.72
C GLU A 33 22.95 -65.40 13.87
N GLN A 34 24.15 -65.54 13.29
CA GLN A 34 24.71 -64.54 12.38
C GLN A 34 23.78 -64.28 11.18
N LYS A 35 23.22 -65.35 10.58
CA LYS A 35 22.24 -65.23 9.50
C LYS A 35 20.99 -64.48 9.95
N LYS A 36 20.40 -64.85 11.08
CA LYS A 36 19.21 -64.17 11.65
C LYS A 36 19.46 -62.68 11.88
N ILE A 37 20.61 -62.31 12.44
CA ILE A 37 20.98 -60.91 12.66
C ILE A 37 21.11 -60.16 11.32
N ARG A 38 21.77 -60.76 10.31
CA ARG A 38 21.90 -60.15 8.98
C ARG A 38 20.55 -59.95 8.30
N ASP A 39 19.62 -60.88 8.47
CA ASP A 39 18.24 -60.73 7.96
C ASP A 39 17.50 -59.57 8.64
N VAL A 40 17.71 -59.36 9.95
CA VAL A 40 17.17 -58.18 10.67
C VAL A 40 17.83 -56.90 10.16
N LEU A 41 19.14 -56.87 9.99
CA LEU A 41 19.86 -55.71 9.47
C LEU A 41 19.41 -55.31 8.06
N SER A 42 19.18 -56.28 7.17
CA SER A 42 18.66 -55.97 5.84
C SER A 42 17.28 -55.31 5.93
N ARG A 43 16.37 -55.88 6.73
CA ARG A 43 15.04 -55.29 6.97
C ARG A 43 15.12 -53.90 7.62
N TYR A 44 16.07 -53.71 8.53
CA TYR A 44 16.34 -52.43 9.15
C TYR A 44 16.77 -51.38 8.11
N PHE A 45 17.68 -51.70 7.19
CA PHE A 45 18.11 -50.75 6.16
C PHE A 45 16.99 -50.41 5.17
N ASP A 46 16.11 -51.36 4.85
CA ASP A 46 14.92 -51.10 4.03
C ASP A 46 13.92 -50.19 4.79
N PHE A 47 13.76 -50.40 6.10
CA PHE A 47 12.99 -49.49 6.97
C PHE A 47 13.61 -48.10 7.04
N ARG A 48 14.92 -48.00 7.28
CA ARG A 48 15.67 -46.74 7.35
C ARG A 48 15.50 -45.93 6.08
N GLN A 49 15.61 -46.56 4.92
CA GLN A 49 15.41 -45.89 3.64
C GLN A 49 14.00 -45.29 3.54
N ARG A 50 12.95 -46.07 3.85
CA ARG A 50 11.57 -45.57 3.84
C ARG A 50 11.35 -44.43 4.81
N ALA A 51 11.89 -44.52 6.02
CA ALA A 51 11.77 -43.46 7.02
C ALA A 51 12.40 -42.13 6.54
N LEU A 52 13.55 -42.19 5.86
CA LEU A 52 14.18 -41.01 5.26
C LEU A 52 13.36 -40.46 4.08
N GLU A 53 12.90 -41.33 3.18
CA GLU A 53 12.04 -40.91 2.06
C GLU A 53 10.74 -40.26 2.54
N ASP A 54 10.11 -40.81 3.58
CA ASP A 54 8.89 -40.25 4.18
C ASP A 54 9.16 -38.91 4.88
N ALA A 55 10.33 -38.75 5.51
CA ALA A 55 10.73 -37.45 6.07
C ALA A 55 10.84 -36.39 4.96
N LEU A 56 11.48 -36.72 3.83
CA LEU A 56 11.58 -35.79 2.69
C LEU A 56 10.20 -35.42 2.13
N LYS A 57 9.24 -36.36 2.10
CA LYS A 57 7.86 -36.06 1.68
C LYS A 57 7.18 -35.05 2.58
N LEU A 58 7.48 -35.04 3.90
CA LEU A 58 6.93 -34.02 4.79
C LEU A 58 7.31 -32.62 4.29
N LEU A 59 8.54 -32.41 3.80
CA LEU A 59 9.01 -31.11 3.31
C LEU A 59 8.28 -30.60 2.06
N ASN A 60 7.51 -31.44 1.35
CA ASN A 60 6.69 -31.00 0.23
C ASN A 60 5.31 -30.45 0.67
N ASP A 61 4.86 -30.74 1.89
CA ASP A 61 3.53 -30.36 2.35
C ASP A 61 3.47 -28.87 2.72
N ALA A 62 2.97 -28.04 1.80
CA ALA A 62 2.83 -26.60 1.99
C ALA A 62 1.62 -26.20 2.87
N SER A 63 0.81 -27.16 3.34
CA SER A 63 -0.42 -26.86 4.08
C SER A 63 -0.18 -26.49 5.55
N ARG A 64 0.98 -26.84 6.11
CA ARG A 64 1.31 -26.67 7.54
C ARG A 64 2.08 -25.38 7.81
N ASN A 65 1.90 -24.78 8.99
CA ASN A 65 2.74 -23.66 9.44
C ASN A 65 4.13 -24.17 9.88
N ALA A 66 5.10 -23.27 10.09
CA ALA A 66 6.48 -23.65 10.37
C ALA A 66 6.63 -24.50 11.64
N LYS A 67 5.83 -24.20 12.68
CA LYS A 67 5.86 -24.91 13.97
C LYS A 67 5.36 -26.34 13.83
N ASP A 68 4.19 -26.54 13.22
CA ASP A 68 3.57 -27.85 13.03
C ASP A 68 4.44 -28.73 12.12
N GLN A 69 5.02 -28.13 11.09
CA GLN A 69 5.94 -28.79 10.17
C GLN A 69 7.21 -29.29 10.89
N THR A 70 7.80 -28.43 11.72
CA THR A 70 8.98 -28.77 12.54
C THR A 70 8.67 -29.87 13.54
N TYR A 71 7.50 -29.81 14.18
CA TYR A 71 7.06 -30.81 15.14
C TYR A 71 6.91 -32.19 14.49
N GLU A 72 6.22 -32.27 13.35
CA GLU A 72 5.96 -33.53 12.66
C GLU A 72 7.23 -34.14 12.06
N TRP A 73 8.13 -33.31 11.51
CA TRP A 73 9.48 -33.74 11.10
C TRP A 73 10.26 -34.36 12.26
N ARG A 74 10.35 -33.64 13.39
CA ARG A 74 11.06 -34.12 14.58
C ARG A 74 10.48 -35.42 15.11
N LYS A 75 9.17 -35.45 15.28
CA LYS A 75 8.43 -36.61 15.77
C LYS A 75 8.66 -37.83 14.88
N HIS A 76 8.59 -37.68 13.56
CA HIS A 76 8.81 -38.77 12.61
C HIS A 76 10.22 -39.34 12.72
N LEU A 77 11.26 -38.48 12.66
CA LEU A 77 12.65 -38.94 12.70
C LEU A 77 13.06 -39.49 14.06
N LEU A 78 12.62 -38.90 15.18
CA LEU A 78 12.90 -39.43 16.51
C LEU A 78 12.22 -40.78 16.73
N LYS A 79 10.97 -40.94 16.27
CA LYS A 79 10.26 -42.21 16.30
C LYS A 79 11.00 -43.27 15.47
N ALA A 80 11.39 -42.94 14.24
CA ALA A 80 12.14 -43.84 13.37
C ALA A 80 13.50 -44.26 13.98
N GLY A 81 14.21 -43.32 14.63
CA GLY A 81 15.45 -43.62 15.36
C GLY A 81 15.24 -44.59 16.51
N SER A 82 14.17 -44.40 17.30
CA SER A 82 13.81 -45.29 18.40
C SER A 82 13.42 -46.69 17.92
N GLU A 83 12.51 -46.79 16.94
CA GLU A 83 12.05 -48.07 16.38
C GLU A 83 13.20 -48.82 15.70
N GLY A 84 14.00 -48.12 14.90
CA GLY A 84 15.15 -48.69 14.22
C GLY A 84 16.22 -49.22 15.18
N SER A 85 16.58 -48.44 16.20
CA SER A 85 17.52 -48.88 17.25
C SER A 85 16.96 -50.09 18.00
N GLN A 86 15.68 -50.09 18.34
CA GLN A 86 15.03 -51.20 19.05
C GLN A 86 15.04 -52.49 18.21
N MET A 87 14.73 -52.41 16.91
CA MET A 87 14.82 -53.56 15.99
C MET A 87 16.21 -54.22 16.01
N LEU A 88 17.27 -53.40 16.06
CA LEU A 88 18.65 -53.90 16.09
C LEU A 88 19.01 -54.48 17.46
N TYR A 89 18.63 -53.84 18.57
CA TYR A 89 18.84 -54.39 19.91
C TYR A 89 18.09 -55.71 20.13
N ASP A 90 16.84 -55.80 19.69
CA ASP A 90 16.03 -57.02 19.79
C ASP A 90 16.63 -58.19 19.01
N SER A 91 17.45 -57.93 17.99
CA SER A 91 18.13 -58.99 17.23
C SER A 91 19.23 -59.71 18.01
N ILE A 92 19.74 -59.09 19.08
CA ILE A 92 20.86 -59.61 19.87
C ILE A 92 20.53 -59.86 21.35
N LYS A 93 19.33 -59.48 21.82
CA LYS A 93 18.98 -59.53 23.25
C LYS A 93 18.99 -60.93 23.86
N ASP A 94 18.63 -61.94 23.06
CA ASP A 94 18.50 -63.33 23.52
C ASP A 94 19.79 -64.14 23.27
N ILE A 95 20.84 -63.50 22.75
CA ILE A 95 22.11 -64.16 22.48
C ILE A 95 22.87 -64.32 23.79
N LYS A 96 23.17 -65.57 24.12
CA LYS A 96 23.72 -65.98 25.43
C LYS A 96 25.07 -65.34 25.78
N TRP A 97 25.87 -65.00 24.77
CA TRP A 97 27.24 -64.50 24.96
C TRP A 97 27.46 -63.19 24.21
N LYS A 98 28.10 -62.23 24.88
CA LYS A 98 28.60 -61.02 24.23
C LYS A 98 29.86 -61.37 23.43
N THR A 99 29.72 -61.38 22.12
CA THR A 99 30.79 -61.59 21.13
C THR A 99 31.13 -60.28 20.43
N THR A 100 32.25 -60.23 19.71
CA THR A 100 32.60 -59.05 18.90
C THR A 100 31.48 -58.75 17.91
N PHE A 101 30.88 -59.79 17.32
CA PHE A 101 29.74 -59.64 16.40
C PHE A 101 28.55 -58.91 17.04
N THR A 102 28.12 -59.33 18.24
CA THR A 102 27.00 -58.67 18.95
C THR A 102 27.34 -57.26 19.43
N GLU A 103 28.60 -56.99 19.77
CA GLU A 103 29.07 -55.64 20.13
C GLU A 103 29.00 -54.68 18.93
N VAL A 104 29.34 -55.16 17.72
CA VAL A 104 29.18 -54.36 16.50
C VAL A 104 27.70 -53.99 16.31
N VAL A 105 26.78 -54.94 16.45
CA VAL A 105 25.33 -54.67 16.27
C VAL A 105 24.81 -53.67 17.31
N ALA A 106 25.17 -53.84 18.58
CA ALA A 106 24.78 -52.91 19.65
C ALA A 106 25.31 -51.48 19.37
N ARG A 107 26.55 -51.38 18.89
CA ARG A 107 27.14 -50.11 18.48
C ARG A 107 26.39 -49.50 17.30
N VAL A 108 26.04 -50.29 16.28
CA VAL A 108 25.25 -49.81 15.13
C VAL A 108 23.91 -49.27 15.61
N ALA A 109 23.19 -49.97 16.48
CA ALA A 109 21.92 -49.52 17.04
C ALA A 109 22.02 -48.13 17.70
N PHE A 110 23.04 -47.95 18.55
CA PHE A 110 23.32 -46.64 19.17
C PHE A 110 23.65 -45.55 18.14
N GLN A 111 24.53 -45.86 17.18
CA GLN A 111 24.93 -44.89 16.16
C GLN A 111 23.74 -44.46 15.28
N GLU A 112 22.81 -45.37 14.97
CA GLU A 112 21.60 -45.06 14.20
C GLU A 112 20.61 -44.19 14.99
N SER A 113 20.45 -44.42 16.30
CA SER A 113 19.65 -43.54 17.16
C SER A 113 20.20 -42.10 17.16
N VAL A 114 21.53 -41.96 17.25
CA VAL A 114 22.20 -40.65 17.16
C VAL A 114 22.03 -40.02 15.76
N PHE A 115 22.14 -40.82 14.69
CA PHE A 115 21.95 -40.37 13.31
C PHE A 115 20.56 -39.73 13.12
N PHE A 116 19.49 -40.45 13.47
CA PHE A 116 18.12 -39.94 13.36
C PHE A 116 17.87 -38.73 14.27
N THR A 117 18.42 -38.73 15.48
CA THR A 117 18.32 -37.59 16.40
C THR A 117 18.94 -36.33 15.79
N ARG A 118 20.11 -36.45 15.15
CA ARG A 118 20.75 -35.31 14.49
C ARG A 118 19.94 -34.80 13.30
N LEU A 119 19.41 -35.69 12.46
CA LEU A 119 18.53 -35.30 11.36
C LEU A 119 17.26 -34.60 11.85
N ALA A 120 16.68 -35.06 12.97
CA ALA A 120 15.47 -34.47 13.55
C ALA A 120 15.66 -32.99 13.95
N HIS A 121 16.86 -32.60 14.35
CA HIS A 121 17.15 -31.25 14.83
C HIS A 121 17.67 -30.30 13.74
N MET A 122 17.78 -30.75 12.50
CA MET A 122 18.16 -29.88 11.39
C MET A 122 17.13 -28.77 11.14
N PRO A 123 17.56 -27.57 10.72
CA PRO A 123 16.68 -26.43 10.44
C PRO A 123 15.85 -26.53 9.16
N LEU A 124 15.97 -27.59 8.35
CA LEU A 124 15.25 -27.83 7.08
C LEU A 124 13.75 -27.45 7.12
N PRO A 125 12.90 -28.06 7.98
CA PRO A 125 11.46 -27.78 7.97
C PRO A 125 11.09 -26.37 8.46
N ASN A 126 11.87 -25.79 9.36
CA ASN A 126 11.55 -24.49 9.96
C ASN A 126 12.07 -23.33 9.09
N ALA A 127 13.40 -23.26 8.96
CA ALA A 127 14.09 -22.12 8.36
C ALA A 127 14.04 -22.14 6.84
N MET A 128 14.04 -23.33 6.21
CA MET A 128 14.11 -23.44 4.75
C MET A 128 12.74 -23.66 4.09
N GLN A 129 11.72 -24.11 4.83
CA GLN A 129 10.38 -24.37 4.29
C GLN A 129 9.32 -23.49 4.95
N GLY A 130 9.11 -23.67 6.25
CA GLY A 130 8.02 -23.06 7.02
C GLY A 130 8.01 -21.53 6.95
N LYS A 131 9.15 -20.88 7.24
CA LYS A 131 9.27 -19.41 7.17
C LYS A 131 8.94 -18.86 5.77
N LEU A 132 9.42 -19.51 4.71
CA LEU A 132 9.18 -19.06 3.33
C LEU A 132 7.70 -19.18 2.95
N ILE A 133 7.04 -20.25 3.40
CA ILE A 133 5.58 -20.42 3.23
C ILE A 133 4.81 -19.34 4.01
N GLU A 134 5.24 -19.05 5.24
CA GLU A 134 4.63 -18.00 6.07
C GLU A 134 4.75 -16.63 5.41
N TYR A 135 5.95 -16.23 4.96
CA TYR A 135 6.14 -14.98 4.23
C TYR A 135 5.28 -14.90 2.98
N ARG A 136 5.20 -15.97 2.16
CA ARG A 136 4.31 -15.99 0.99
C ARG A 136 2.85 -15.69 1.35
N LYS A 137 2.35 -16.31 2.42
CA LYS A 137 0.97 -16.06 2.90
C LYS A 137 0.80 -14.61 3.35
N GLU A 138 1.77 -14.06 4.08
CA GLU A 138 1.77 -12.66 4.52
C GLU A 138 1.75 -11.69 3.33
N PHE A 139 2.56 -11.92 2.30
CA PHE A 139 2.56 -11.12 1.07
C PHE A 139 1.22 -11.16 0.34
N GLU A 140 0.58 -12.32 0.23
CA GLU A 140 -0.74 -12.44 -0.41
C GLU A 140 -1.84 -11.72 0.37
N VAL A 141 -1.80 -11.79 1.71
CA VAL A 141 -2.73 -11.06 2.58
C VAL A 141 -2.50 -9.56 2.45
N GLU A 142 -1.24 -9.12 2.55
CA GLU A 142 -0.93 -7.69 2.50
C GLU A 142 -1.20 -7.10 1.11
N LYS A 143 -0.99 -7.86 0.04
CA LYS A 143 -1.38 -7.46 -1.33
C LYS A 143 -2.86 -7.11 -1.40
N LYS A 144 -3.74 -7.97 -0.88
CA LYS A 144 -5.19 -7.72 -0.86
C LYS A 144 -5.53 -6.50 -0.01
N ASN A 145 -4.91 -6.38 1.17
CA ASN A 145 -5.10 -5.23 2.05
C ASN A 145 -4.71 -3.91 1.39
N LEU A 146 -3.57 -3.88 0.68
CA LEU A 146 -3.07 -2.68 0.01
C LEU A 146 -3.89 -2.31 -1.22
N MET A 147 -4.39 -3.29 -1.98
CA MET A 147 -5.33 -3.03 -3.06
C MET A 147 -6.59 -2.34 -2.52
N GLN A 148 -7.18 -2.86 -1.44
CA GLN A 148 -8.35 -2.23 -0.81
C GLN A 148 -8.03 -0.83 -0.29
N LYS A 149 -6.89 -0.65 0.41
CA LYS A 149 -6.46 0.67 0.91
C LYS A 149 -6.27 1.67 -0.23
N TRP A 150 -5.72 1.22 -1.36
CA TRP A 150 -5.54 2.07 -2.55
C TRP A 150 -6.88 2.50 -3.13
N GLU A 151 -7.79 1.55 -3.35
CA GLU A 151 -9.15 1.83 -3.83
C GLU A 151 -9.90 2.79 -2.89
N ASP A 152 -9.78 2.60 -1.57
CA ASP A 152 -10.40 3.47 -0.57
C ASP A 152 -9.82 4.89 -0.58
N ILE A 153 -8.49 5.03 -0.77
CA ILE A 153 -7.84 6.34 -0.88
C ILE A 153 -8.36 7.09 -2.11
N VAL A 154 -8.31 6.44 -3.28
CA VAL A 154 -8.76 7.03 -4.55
C VAL A 154 -10.26 7.37 -4.50
N ALA A 155 -11.09 6.49 -3.94
CA ALA A 155 -12.53 6.74 -3.83
C ALA A 155 -12.86 7.91 -2.88
N ARG A 156 -12.14 8.05 -1.77
CA ARG A 156 -12.30 9.18 -0.84
C ARG A 156 -11.88 10.48 -1.49
N ASP A 157 -10.75 10.47 -2.18
CA ASP A 157 -10.22 11.62 -2.91
C ASP A 157 -11.20 12.10 -3.99
N LYS A 158 -11.63 11.19 -4.86
CA LYS A 158 -12.66 11.46 -5.86
C LYS A 158 -13.93 12.07 -5.27
N GLY A 159 -14.39 11.58 -4.13
CA GLY A 159 -15.57 12.12 -3.44
C GLY A 159 -15.37 13.52 -2.84
N ILE A 160 -14.13 13.94 -2.59
CA ILE A 160 -13.78 15.32 -2.22
C ILE A 160 -13.75 16.19 -3.48
N ASP A 161 -13.11 15.72 -4.54
CA ASP A 161 -13.03 16.41 -5.83
C ASP A 161 -14.40 16.68 -6.44
N GLU A 162 -15.33 15.72 -6.38
CA GLU A 162 -16.73 15.92 -6.79
C GLU A 162 -17.41 17.06 -6.02
N LYS A 163 -17.19 17.16 -4.70
CA LYS A 163 -17.76 18.25 -3.88
C LYS A 163 -17.11 19.60 -4.17
N MET A 164 -15.82 19.60 -4.49
CA MET A 164 -15.10 20.82 -4.87
C MET A 164 -15.57 21.31 -6.24
N ASP A 165 -15.76 20.41 -7.20
CA ASP A 165 -16.35 20.71 -8.50
C ASP A 165 -17.77 21.27 -8.38
N ASP A 166 -18.61 20.66 -7.55
CA ASP A 166 -19.96 21.16 -7.30
C ASP A 166 -19.95 22.55 -6.66
N THR A 167 -19.01 22.80 -5.75
CA THR A 167 -18.82 24.12 -5.13
C THR A 167 -18.39 25.15 -6.17
N LEU A 168 -17.45 24.81 -7.06
CA LEU A 168 -17.03 25.69 -8.15
C LEU A 168 -18.16 25.96 -9.15
N LYS A 169 -18.93 24.95 -9.54
CA LYS A 169 -20.08 25.11 -10.45
C LYS A 169 -21.16 26.00 -9.84
N GLN A 170 -21.49 25.81 -8.57
CA GLN A 170 -22.44 26.68 -7.85
C GLN A 170 -21.93 28.12 -7.81
N LEU A 171 -20.63 28.29 -7.58
CA LEU A 171 -20.03 29.60 -7.57
C LEU A 171 -20.10 30.25 -8.96
N LEU A 172 -19.66 29.56 -10.01
CA LEU A 172 -19.74 30.04 -11.41
C LEU A 172 -21.16 30.50 -11.74
N LYS A 173 -22.18 29.72 -11.35
CA LYS A 173 -23.58 30.07 -11.56
C LYS A 173 -23.99 31.36 -10.84
N VAL A 174 -23.62 31.53 -9.56
CA VAL A 174 -23.87 32.76 -8.80
C VAL A 174 -23.24 33.97 -9.50
N TYR A 175 -22.03 33.81 -10.04
CA TYR A 175 -21.34 34.87 -10.77
C TYR A 175 -22.02 35.20 -12.11
N GLU A 176 -22.33 34.19 -12.93
CA GLU A 176 -22.97 34.41 -14.23
C GLU A 176 -24.37 35.04 -14.10
N GLU A 177 -25.19 34.54 -13.18
CA GLU A 177 -26.53 35.07 -12.93
C GLU A 177 -26.47 36.45 -12.28
N GLY A 178 -25.54 36.64 -11.34
CA GLY A 178 -25.30 37.92 -10.66
C GLY A 178 -24.87 39.00 -11.64
N LEU A 179 -23.85 38.74 -12.46
CA LEU A 179 -23.35 39.70 -13.46
C LEU A 179 -24.45 40.10 -14.45
N LYS A 180 -25.21 39.14 -15.00
CA LYS A 180 -26.35 39.42 -15.89
C LYS A 180 -27.40 40.29 -15.22
N ARG A 181 -27.71 40.03 -13.95
CA ARG A 181 -28.72 40.79 -13.20
C ARG A 181 -28.26 42.21 -12.88
N VAL A 182 -26.99 42.38 -12.50
CA VAL A 182 -26.41 43.70 -12.25
C VAL A 182 -26.33 44.51 -13.55
N ASP A 183 -25.87 43.91 -14.65
CA ASP A 183 -25.79 44.56 -15.96
C ASP A 183 -27.16 45.00 -16.50
N ALA A 184 -28.16 44.11 -16.43
CA ALA A 184 -29.54 44.44 -16.81
C ALA A 184 -30.14 45.56 -15.94
N ALA A 185 -29.85 45.56 -14.64
CA ALA A 185 -30.30 46.61 -13.73
C ALA A 185 -29.58 47.94 -14.01
N ASN A 186 -28.28 47.91 -14.33
CA ASN A 186 -27.50 49.06 -14.74
C ASN A 186 -28.05 49.69 -16.03
N THR A 187 -28.36 48.87 -17.02
CA THR A 187 -29.00 49.30 -18.29
C THR A 187 -30.35 49.97 -18.02
N LYS A 188 -31.22 49.35 -17.22
CA LYS A 188 -32.52 49.93 -16.84
C LYS A 188 -32.36 51.25 -16.07
N MET A 189 -31.34 51.35 -15.22
CA MET A 189 -31.06 52.58 -14.49
C MET A 189 -30.69 53.72 -15.46
N ARG A 190 -29.78 53.45 -16.40
CA ARG A 190 -29.42 54.39 -17.47
C ARG A 190 -30.64 54.86 -18.26
N GLU A 191 -31.51 53.93 -18.65
CA GLU A 191 -32.76 54.26 -19.36
C GLU A 191 -33.70 55.13 -18.53
N ASN A 192 -33.89 54.80 -17.24
CA ASN A 192 -34.76 55.56 -16.33
C ASN A 192 -34.25 56.99 -16.14
N VAL A 193 -32.95 57.17 -15.90
CA VAL A 193 -32.33 58.49 -15.75
C VAL A 193 -32.43 59.28 -17.06
N THR A 194 -32.14 58.66 -18.21
CA THR A 194 -32.26 59.32 -19.53
C THR A 194 -33.69 59.75 -19.84
N LYS A 195 -34.69 58.90 -19.55
CA LYS A 195 -36.11 59.24 -19.73
C LYS A 195 -36.54 60.40 -18.84
N LEU A 196 -36.05 60.44 -17.60
CA LEU A 196 -36.34 61.55 -16.70
C LEU A 196 -35.77 62.87 -17.23
N VAL A 197 -34.50 62.89 -17.65
CA VAL A 197 -33.86 64.09 -18.21
C VAL A 197 -34.64 64.59 -19.44
N LYS A 198 -34.97 63.71 -20.39
CA LYS A 198 -35.78 64.08 -21.57
C LYS A 198 -37.19 64.57 -21.24
N ALA A 199 -37.84 63.96 -20.24
CA ALA A 199 -39.16 64.43 -19.80
C ALA A 199 -39.05 65.83 -19.18
N ALA A 200 -37.95 66.12 -18.48
CA ALA A 200 -37.72 67.42 -17.84
C ALA A 200 -37.44 68.54 -18.85
N GLU A 201 -36.81 68.22 -19.98
CA GLU A 201 -36.61 69.17 -21.10
C GLU A 201 -37.93 69.63 -21.75
N THR A 202 -39.04 68.90 -21.55
CA THR A 202 -40.30 69.10 -22.32
C THR A 202 -41.51 69.55 -21.50
N ALA A 203 -41.43 69.56 -20.16
CA ALA A 203 -42.58 69.82 -19.29
C ALA A 203 -42.29 70.94 -18.26
N ASP A 204 -43.16 71.96 -18.21
CA ASP A 204 -43.13 73.11 -17.29
C ASP A 204 -43.54 72.77 -15.83
N SER A 205 -43.66 71.48 -15.49
CA SER A 205 -44.18 71.04 -14.18
C SER A 205 -43.25 70.03 -13.52
N VAL A 206 -42.95 70.29 -12.24
CA VAL A 206 -42.16 69.49 -11.29
C VAL A 206 -42.28 67.98 -11.55
N LEU A 207 -41.35 67.43 -12.32
CA LEU A 207 -41.13 65.99 -12.32
C LEU A 207 -40.71 65.61 -10.91
N ASN A 208 -41.41 64.64 -10.31
CA ASN A 208 -41.13 64.22 -8.95
C ASN A 208 -40.07 63.10 -9.02
N PRO A 209 -38.76 63.41 -8.94
CA PRO A 209 -37.68 62.46 -9.23
C PRO A 209 -37.52 61.42 -8.11
N GLY A 210 -38.33 61.51 -7.05
CA GLY A 210 -38.27 60.68 -5.86
C GLY A 210 -39.30 59.54 -5.81
N THR A 211 -39.87 59.12 -6.95
CA THR A 211 -40.71 57.91 -6.96
C THR A 211 -39.81 56.70 -6.64
N PRO A 212 -40.15 55.88 -5.61
CA PRO A 212 -39.32 54.74 -5.21
C PRO A 212 -38.98 53.77 -6.36
N THR A 213 -39.81 53.73 -7.40
CA THR A 213 -39.65 52.88 -8.57
C THR A 213 -38.53 53.32 -9.52
N MET A 214 -38.11 54.60 -9.50
CA MET A 214 -37.04 55.10 -10.40
C MET A 214 -35.69 54.46 -10.07
N PHE A 215 -35.38 54.34 -8.78
CA PHE A 215 -34.11 53.86 -8.24
C PHE A 215 -34.15 52.38 -7.80
N GLU A 216 -35.26 51.69 -8.02
CA GLU A 216 -35.35 50.25 -7.78
C GLU A 216 -34.25 49.45 -8.50
N PRO A 217 -33.84 49.76 -9.76
CA PRO A 217 -32.72 49.08 -10.40
C PRO A 217 -31.39 49.23 -9.64
N ALA A 218 -31.11 50.42 -9.09
CA ALA A 218 -29.92 50.66 -8.26
C ALA A 218 -29.96 49.80 -6.98
N ARG A 219 -31.14 49.66 -6.37
CA ARG A 219 -31.34 48.76 -5.22
C ARG A 219 -31.08 47.29 -5.59
N VAL A 220 -31.59 46.84 -6.73
CA VAL A 220 -31.36 45.48 -7.25
C VAL A 220 -29.87 45.24 -7.52
N MET A 221 -29.14 46.21 -8.06
CA MET A 221 -27.69 46.11 -8.23
C MET A 221 -27.00 45.90 -6.88
N LEU A 222 -27.30 46.75 -5.88
CA LEU A 222 -26.69 46.68 -4.56
C LEU A 222 -26.99 45.34 -3.85
N GLU A 223 -28.24 44.90 -3.87
CA GLU A 223 -28.65 43.60 -3.31
C GLU A 223 -27.91 42.44 -3.98
N THR A 224 -27.82 42.47 -5.31
CA THR A 224 -27.16 41.40 -6.08
C THR A 224 -25.65 41.37 -5.81
N ILE A 225 -24.99 42.54 -5.76
CA ILE A 225 -23.56 42.66 -5.42
C ILE A 225 -23.29 42.18 -3.99
N ASN A 226 -24.15 42.52 -3.03
CA ASN A 226 -23.99 42.04 -1.66
C ASN A 226 -24.17 40.53 -1.56
N GLN A 227 -25.19 39.97 -2.21
CA GLN A 227 -25.41 38.52 -2.25
C GLN A 227 -24.21 37.80 -2.87
N PHE A 228 -23.69 38.33 -3.98
CA PHE A 228 -22.47 37.87 -4.62
C PHE A 228 -21.28 37.84 -3.65
N MET A 229 -21.06 38.90 -2.88
CA MET A 229 -19.92 38.98 -1.95
C MET A 229 -20.04 37.97 -0.82
N VAL A 230 -21.24 37.77 -0.29
CA VAL A 230 -21.53 36.77 0.75
C VAL A 230 -21.32 35.36 0.22
N SER A 231 -21.98 35.00 -0.88
CA SER A 231 -21.87 33.67 -1.49
C SER A 231 -20.43 33.33 -1.88
N SER A 232 -19.67 34.31 -2.35
CA SER A 232 -18.26 34.11 -2.72
C SER A 232 -17.38 33.77 -1.52
N LYS A 233 -17.57 34.45 -0.40
CA LYS A 233 -16.82 34.17 0.84
C LYS A 233 -17.20 32.80 1.39
N GLU A 234 -18.49 32.47 1.41
CA GLU A 234 -18.98 31.17 1.87
C GLU A 234 -18.41 30.02 1.04
N MET A 235 -18.48 30.13 -0.29
CA MET A 235 -17.97 29.08 -1.19
C MET A 235 -16.45 28.99 -1.19
N ALA A 236 -15.72 30.10 -1.08
CA ALA A 236 -14.27 30.08 -0.91
C ALA A 236 -13.86 29.37 0.39
N SER A 237 -14.55 29.65 1.49
CA SER A 237 -14.34 28.96 2.77
C SER A 237 -14.65 27.46 2.69
N ARG A 238 -15.75 27.10 2.03
CA ARG A 238 -16.11 25.69 1.80
C ARG A 238 -15.08 24.97 0.94
N PHE A 239 -14.58 25.61 -0.11
CA PHE A 239 -13.55 25.07 -0.99
C PHE A 239 -12.23 24.85 -0.24
N ASP A 240 -11.79 25.83 0.56
CA ASP A 240 -10.60 25.70 1.41
C ASP A 240 -10.73 24.53 2.41
N ALA A 241 -11.90 24.36 3.03
CA ALA A 241 -12.16 23.25 3.93
C ALA A 241 -12.10 21.87 3.21
N LEU A 242 -12.66 21.78 1.99
CA LEU A 242 -12.58 20.57 1.18
C LEU A 242 -11.15 20.27 0.75
N PHE A 243 -10.39 21.28 0.31
CA PHE A 243 -8.98 21.12 -0.05
C PHE A 243 -8.13 20.63 1.12
N LYS A 244 -8.33 21.17 2.33
CA LYS A 244 -7.65 20.67 3.55
C LYS A 244 -8.01 19.22 3.88
N SER A 245 -9.25 18.83 3.60
CA SER A 245 -9.67 17.43 3.73
C SER A 245 -8.99 16.53 2.69
N GLU A 246 -8.81 17.02 1.47
CA GLU A 246 -8.08 16.34 0.40
C GLU A 246 -6.62 16.12 0.80
N GLU A 247 -5.92 17.17 1.25
CA GLU A 247 -4.55 17.10 1.76
C GLU A 247 -4.42 16.04 2.88
N SER A 248 -5.42 15.95 3.75
CA SER A 248 -5.46 14.95 4.82
C SER A 248 -5.60 13.52 4.29
N VAL A 249 -6.30 13.29 3.18
CA VAL A 249 -6.39 11.97 2.55
C VAL A 249 -5.13 11.68 1.74
N VAL A 250 -4.78 12.57 0.83
CA VAL A 250 -3.71 12.40 -0.17
C VAL A 250 -2.32 12.39 0.46
N VAL A 251 -2.03 13.21 1.46
CA VAL A 251 -0.70 13.24 2.09
C VAL A 251 -0.64 12.30 3.29
N ILE A 252 -1.61 12.39 4.21
CA ILE A 252 -1.51 11.68 5.49
C ILE A 252 -1.88 10.21 5.34
N LEU A 253 -3.01 9.87 4.72
CA LEU A 253 -3.45 8.46 4.62
C LEU A 253 -2.54 7.68 3.68
N PHE A 254 -2.23 8.23 2.50
CA PHE A 254 -1.29 7.62 1.57
C PHE A 254 0.12 7.52 2.16
N GLY A 255 0.63 8.57 2.82
CA GLY A 255 1.93 8.55 3.49
C GLY A 255 2.02 7.50 4.61
N LYS A 256 0.95 7.34 5.41
CA LYS A 256 0.87 6.27 6.42
C LYS A 256 0.86 4.89 5.79
N THR A 257 0.14 4.69 4.68
CA THR A 257 0.17 3.42 3.95
C THR A 257 1.57 3.13 3.44
N ARG A 258 2.28 4.12 2.88
CA ARG A 258 3.68 3.97 2.44
C ARG A 258 4.60 3.55 3.58
N ALA A 259 4.49 4.20 4.75
CA ALA A 259 5.28 3.83 5.92
C ALA A 259 4.99 2.39 6.37
N SER A 260 3.72 1.96 6.37
CA SER A 260 3.32 0.59 6.70
C SER A 260 3.88 -0.43 5.70
N VAL A 261 3.91 -0.12 4.41
CA VAL A 261 4.51 -1.00 3.38
C VAL A 261 6.01 -1.11 3.56
N LYS A 262 6.68 0.00 3.91
CA LYS A 262 8.10 0.01 4.21
C LYS A 262 8.43 -0.92 5.39
N GLU A 263 7.73 -0.77 6.51
CA GLU A 263 7.91 -1.62 7.69
C GLU A 263 7.66 -3.11 7.36
N PHE A 264 6.60 -3.38 6.58
CA PHE A 264 6.31 -4.73 6.12
C PHE A 264 7.45 -5.34 5.29
N LEU A 265 8.00 -4.60 4.32
CA LEU A 265 9.10 -5.06 3.47
C LEU A 265 10.43 -5.18 4.22
N GLU A 266 10.68 -4.34 5.22
CA GLU A 266 11.86 -4.44 6.10
C GLU A 266 11.81 -5.72 6.94
N ASN A 267 10.63 -6.08 7.45
CA ASN A 267 10.42 -7.29 8.26
C ASN A 267 10.40 -8.60 7.43
N THR A 268 9.98 -8.51 6.16
CA THR A 268 9.84 -9.66 5.24
C THR A 268 10.81 -9.57 4.06
N ASN A 269 12.01 -9.01 4.32
CA ASN A 269 13.00 -8.72 3.29
C ASN A 269 13.52 -10.00 2.61
N LEU A 270 13.45 -10.02 1.27
CA LEU A 270 13.97 -11.09 0.42
C LEU A 270 15.45 -11.40 0.68
N ASP A 271 16.28 -10.37 0.85
CA ASP A 271 17.72 -10.55 1.08
C ASP A 271 18.00 -11.24 2.42
N THR A 272 17.21 -10.90 3.45
CA THR A 272 17.30 -11.55 4.76
C THR A 272 16.86 -13.00 4.66
N ALA A 273 15.73 -13.28 3.99
CA ALA A 273 15.24 -14.64 3.80
C ALA A 273 16.25 -15.51 3.01
N GLN A 274 16.87 -14.96 1.96
CA GLN A 274 17.92 -15.66 1.20
C GLN A 274 19.15 -15.94 2.07
N LYS A 275 19.63 -14.94 2.84
CA LYS A 275 20.76 -15.14 3.77
C LYS A 275 20.46 -16.21 4.81
N GLU A 276 19.28 -16.21 5.40
CA GLU A 276 18.84 -17.23 6.36
C GLU A 276 18.76 -18.61 5.71
N TYR A 277 18.20 -18.71 4.50
CA TYR A 277 18.13 -19.97 3.74
C TYR A 277 19.53 -20.54 3.48
N TYR A 278 20.46 -19.74 2.96
CA TYR A 278 21.81 -20.20 2.65
C TYR A 278 22.63 -20.52 3.91
N ALA A 279 22.38 -19.81 5.03
CA ALA A 279 22.98 -20.14 6.32
C ALA A 279 22.47 -21.51 6.82
N ALA A 280 21.15 -21.77 6.72
CA ALA A 280 20.56 -23.05 7.08
C ALA A 280 21.04 -24.19 6.15
N GLU A 281 21.19 -23.95 4.84
CA GLU A 281 21.75 -24.90 3.88
C GLU A 281 23.19 -25.29 4.24
N LYS A 282 23.99 -24.33 4.72
CA LYS A 282 25.34 -24.62 5.22
C LYS A 282 25.31 -25.42 6.52
N GLU A 283 24.45 -25.03 7.47
CA GLU A 283 24.31 -25.72 8.76
C GLU A 283 23.93 -27.19 8.58
N ILE A 284 22.98 -27.51 7.70
CA ILE A 284 22.56 -28.89 7.46
C ILE A 284 23.68 -29.73 6.84
N GLN A 285 24.51 -29.13 5.98
CA GLN A 285 25.69 -29.80 5.42
C GLN A 285 26.74 -30.08 6.49
N ASP A 286 26.97 -29.14 7.40
CA ASP A 286 27.93 -29.32 8.50
C ASP A 286 27.46 -30.40 9.48
N VAL A 287 26.16 -30.46 9.80
CA VAL A 287 25.56 -31.55 10.59
C VAL A 287 25.73 -32.90 9.89
N ALA A 288 25.51 -32.96 8.57
CA ALA A 288 25.69 -34.19 7.78
C ALA A 288 27.16 -34.66 7.75
N LYS A 289 28.12 -33.74 7.59
CA LYS A 289 29.56 -34.05 7.66
C LYS A 289 30.00 -34.49 9.06
N GLY A 290 29.33 -33.99 10.09
CA GLY A 290 29.61 -34.33 11.49
C GLY A 290 29.13 -35.71 11.93
N MET A 291 28.50 -36.50 11.06
CA MET A 291 28.01 -37.85 11.41
C MET A 291 29.17 -38.79 11.80
N GLN A 292 28.88 -39.77 12.65
CA GLN A 292 29.89 -40.57 13.34
C GLN A 292 30.74 -41.48 12.44
N THR A 293 30.20 -41.87 11.28
CA THR A 293 30.83 -42.84 10.38
C THR A 293 30.77 -42.36 8.94
N LYS A 294 31.69 -42.83 8.10
CA LYS A 294 31.75 -42.40 6.70
C LYS A 294 30.46 -42.75 5.94
N GLY A 295 29.90 -43.95 6.13
CA GLY A 295 28.65 -44.34 5.49
C GLY A 295 27.47 -43.49 5.96
N MET A 296 27.42 -43.10 7.24
CA MET A 296 26.40 -42.16 7.74
C MET A 296 26.59 -40.75 7.18
N GLN A 297 27.82 -40.27 7.04
CA GLN A 297 28.11 -38.96 6.45
C GLN A 297 27.61 -38.90 5.00
N GLU A 298 27.94 -39.90 4.20
CA GLU A 298 27.53 -39.97 2.78
C GLU A 298 26.01 -40.08 2.61
N ASP A 299 25.35 -40.88 3.46
CA ASP A 299 23.89 -40.98 3.45
C ASP A 299 23.21 -39.69 3.95
N ALA A 300 23.72 -39.07 5.02
CA ALA A 300 23.22 -37.79 5.52
C ALA A 300 23.38 -36.69 4.47
N LEU A 301 24.54 -36.63 3.81
CA LEU A 301 24.82 -35.64 2.76
C LEU A 301 23.83 -35.78 1.60
N ARG A 302 23.55 -37.01 1.15
CA ARG A 302 22.50 -37.25 0.15
C ARG A 302 21.14 -36.78 0.63
N PHE A 303 20.77 -37.12 1.86
CA PHE A 303 19.48 -36.75 2.44
C PHE A 303 19.30 -35.23 2.53
N VAL A 304 20.28 -34.50 3.05
CA VAL A 304 20.20 -33.04 3.19
C VAL A 304 20.24 -32.33 1.84
N ASN A 305 20.96 -32.86 0.84
CA ASN A 305 20.97 -32.29 -0.51
C ASN A 305 19.60 -32.42 -1.20
N GLU A 306 18.93 -33.56 -1.05
CA GLU A 306 17.55 -33.72 -1.54
C GLU A 306 16.57 -32.81 -0.79
N GLY A 307 16.69 -32.71 0.53
CA GLY A 307 15.88 -31.77 1.33
C GLY A 307 16.11 -30.30 0.96
N ALA A 308 17.37 -29.90 0.72
CA ALA A 308 17.72 -28.56 0.26
C ALA A 308 17.13 -28.28 -1.12
N LYS A 309 17.18 -29.26 -2.03
CA LYS A 309 16.57 -29.15 -3.37
C LYS A 309 15.06 -28.93 -3.29
N ILE A 310 14.35 -29.72 -2.49
CA ILE A 310 12.90 -29.56 -2.27
C ILE A 310 12.60 -28.16 -1.72
N THR A 311 13.32 -27.74 -0.68
CA THR A 311 13.07 -26.45 -0.03
C THR A 311 13.48 -25.25 -0.89
N ARG A 312 14.37 -25.43 -1.88
CA ARG A 312 14.75 -24.38 -2.83
C ARG A 312 13.57 -23.90 -3.67
N GLU A 313 12.66 -24.81 -4.04
CA GLU A 313 11.45 -24.47 -4.79
C GLU A 313 10.59 -23.46 -4.02
N HIS A 314 10.54 -23.56 -2.68
CA HIS A 314 9.84 -22.58 -1.84
C HIS A 314 10.51 -21.20 -1.80
N LEU A 315 11.85 -21.13 -1.91
CA LEU A 315 12.58 -19.87 -2.01
C LEU A 315 12.35 -19.20 -3.36
N GLU A 316 12.32 -19.96 -4.44
CA GLU A 316 12.01 -19.47 -5.79
C GLU A 316 10.57 -18.93 -5.84
N ASP A 317 9.63 -19.69 -5.29
CA ASP A 317 8.24 -19.27 -5.14
C ASP A 317 8.09 -17.99 -4.30
N PHE A 318 8.79 -17.91 -3.17
CA PHE A 318 8.78 -16.71 -2.33
C PHE A 318 9.38 -15.50 -3.08
N THR A 319 10.50 -15.69 -3.77
CA THR A 319 11.15 -14.66 -4.59
C THR A 319 10.18 -14.14 -5.67
N LYS A 320 9.43 -15.03 -6.30
CA LYS A 320 8.41 -14.67 -7.28
C LYS A 320 7.29 -13.84 -6.64
N THR A 321 6.69 -14.32 -5.54
CA THR A 321 5.64 -13.60 -4.80
C THR A 321 6.10 -12.21 -4.34
N TYR A 322 7.32 -12.11 -3.80
CA TYR A 322 7.93 -10.84 -3.39
C TYR A 322 8.03 -9.87 -4.58
N ASN A 323 8.58 -10.32 -5.71
CA ASN A 323 8.73 -9.47 -6.90
C ASN A 323 7.39 -9.05 -7.49
N GLU A 324 6.40 -9.94 -7.52
CA GLU A 324 5.04 -9.62 -7.96
C GLU A 324 4.39 -8.56 -7.07
N PHE A 325 4.56 -8.67 -5.75
CA PHE A 325 4.10 -7.66 -4.79
C PHE A 325 4.80 -6.31 -5.03
N VAL A 326 6.13 -6.30 -5.12
CA VAL A 326 6.90 -5.08 -5.35
C VAL A 326 6.50 -4.41 -6.66
N ASN A 327 6.29 -5.19 -7.73
CA ASN A 327 5.88 -4.66 -9.02
C ASN A 327 4.44 -4.13 -9.01
N ALA A 328 3.52 -4.78 -8.29
CA ALA A 328 2.12 -4.36 -8.21
C ALA A 328 1.94 -2.99 -7.54
N PHE A 329 2.83 -2.65 -6.60
CA PHE A 329 2.76 -1.38 -5.86
C PHE A 329 3.93 -0.44 -6.16
N ARG A 330 4.72 -0.75 -7.19
CA ARG A 330 5.79 0.12 -7.66
C ARG A 330 5.20 1.44 -8.09
N GLU A 331 5.88 2.53 -7.74
CA GLU A 331 5.46 3.90 -8.03
C GLU A 331 4.18 4.36 -7.31
N ILE A 332 3.53 3.47 -6.56
CA ILE A 332 2.38 3.76 -5.70
C ILE A 332 2.87 3.81 -4.25
N PHE A 333 3.13 2.65 -3.65
CA PHE A 333 3.58 2.54 -2.26
C PHE A 333 5.08 2.24 -2.12
N ILE A 334 5.71 1.77 -3.20
CA ILE A 334 7.12 1.33 -3.21
C ILE A 334 7.92 2.17 -4.20
N GLY A 335 9.11 2.61 -3.79
CA GLY A 335 9.95 3.52 -4.57
C GLY A 335 9.36 4.94 -4.71
N PRO A 336 9.86 5.75 -5.65
CA PRO A 336 9.38 7.11 -5.88
C PRO A 336 7.93 7.11 -6.37
N VAL A 337 7.11 8.09 -5.97
CA VAL A 337 5.73 8.20 -6.45
C VAL A 337 5.72 8.56 -7.94
N GLY A 338 5.08 7.73 -8.75
CA GLY A 338 5.01 7.90 -10.20
C GLY A 338 3.98 8.94 -10.62
N ASP A 339 4.13 9.45 -11.84
CA ASP A 339 3.25 10.50 -12.37
C ASP A 339 1.80 10.03 -12.49
N ARG A 340 1.56 8.73 -12.76
CA ARG A 340 0.20 8.17 -12.77
C ARG A 340 -0.46 8.24 -11.40
N THR A 341 0.25 7.87 -10.34
CA THR A 341 -0.27 7.95 -8.96
C THR A 341 -0.52 9.39 -8.54
N VAL A 342 0.33 10.32 -8.98
CA VAL A 342 0.07 11.75 -8.79
C VAL A 342 -1.20 12.19 -9.52
N GLU A 343 -1.40 11.77 -10.78
CA GLU A 343 -2.62 12.12 -11.51
C GLU A 343 -3.87 11.48 -10.89
N ASP A 344 -3.78 10.23 -10.42
CA ASP A 344 -4.89 9.51 -9.77
C ASP A 344 -5.28 10.12 -8.39
N LEU A 345 -4.40 10.90 -7.76
CA LEU A 345 -4.62 11.51 -6.42
C LEU A 345 -4.74 13.03 -6.41
N VAL A 346 -4.26 13.71 -7.45
CA VAL A 346 -4.27 15.18 -7.52
C VAL A 346 -5.07 15.66 -8.71
N GLU A 347 -5.29 14.81 -9.72
CA GLU A 347 -6.08 15.06 -10.94
C GLU A 347 -5.72 16.39 -11.61
N LYS A 348 -4.42 16.67 -11.76
CA LYS A 348 -3.91 17.99 -12.14
C LYS A 348 -4.57 18.52 -13.41
N GLN A 349 -4.81 17.67 -14.40
CA GLN A 349 -5.44 18.09 -15.66
C GLN A 349 -6.87 18.60 -15.46
N ARG A 350 -7.65 17.93 -14.60
CA ARG A 350 -9.01 18.35 -14.25
C ARG A 350 -9.00 19.72 -13.58
N TRP A 351 -8.06 19.93 -12.66
CA TRP A 351 -7.92 21.22 -11.95
C TRP A 351 -7.45 22.35 -12.85
N ASP A 352 -6.54 22.08 -13.78
CA ASP A 352 -6.12 23.06 -14.78
C ASP A 352 -7.30 23.46 -15.69
N TRP A 353 -8.16 22.50 -16.07
CA TRP A 353 -9.40 22.79 -16.81
C TRP A 353 -10.37 23.66 -15.99
N ALA A 354 -10.67 23.28 -14.75
CA ALA A 354 -11.58 24.04 -13.88
C ALA A 354 -11.08 25.48 -13.64
N ARG A 355 -9.76 25.66 -13.48
CA ARG A 355 -9.12 26.97 -13.38
C ARG A 355 -9.34 27.80 -14.65
N ASN A 356 -9.19 27.20 -15.83
CA ASN A 356 -9.37 27.90 -17.10
C ASN A 356 -10.83 28.35 -17.29
N GLU A 357 -11.81 27.51 -16.95
CA GLU A 357 -13.23 27.91 -16.99
C GLU A 357 -13.52 29.06 -16.03
N TRP A 358 -12.94 29.01 -14.83
CA TRP A 358 -13.04 30.11 -13.85
C TRP A 358 -12.49 31.43 -14.38
N GLN A 359 -11.33 31.40 -15.04
CA GLN A 359 -10.68 32.58 -15.60
C GLN A 359 -11.48 33.18 -16.78
N LYS A 360 -12.17 32.37 -17.58
CA LYS A 360 -12.96 32.83 -18.73
C LYS A 360 -14.10 33.77 -18.35
N LEU A 361 -14.69 33.63 -17.14
CA LEU A 361 -15.75 34.53 -16.70
C LEU A 361 -15.27 35.98 -16.51
N ASN A 362 -13.97 36.21 -16.38
CA ASN A 362 -13.33 37.52 -16.32
C ASN A 362 -14.08 38.53 -15.42
N ILE A 363 -14.57 38.04 -14.28
CA ILE A 363 -15.52 38.72 -13.39
C ILE A 363 -15.07 40.13 -13.03
N GLN A 364 -13.78 40.31 -12.74
CA GLN A 364 -13.21 41.61 -12.38
C GLN A 364 -13.35 42.62 -13.52
N SER A 365 -13.14 42.19 -14.76
CA SER A 365 -13.32 43.06 -15.92
C SER A 365 -14.78 43.38 -16.19
N GLU A 366 -15.69 42.41 -16.01
CA GLU A 366 -17.13 42.63 -16.20
C GLU A 366 -17.70 43.59 -15.14
N LEU A 367 -17.32 43.43 -13.86
CA LEU A 367 -17.69 44.38 -12.81
C LEU A 367 -17.12 45.77 -13.05
N LYS A 368 -15.91 45.87 -13.59
CA LYS A 368 -15.30 47.14 -13.96
C LYS A 368 -16.08 47.81 -15.10
N LYS A 369 -16.47 47.07 -16.14
CA LYS A 369 -17.32 47.60 -17.22
C LYS A 369 -18.63 48.15 -16.67
N ILE A 370 -19.31 47.38 -15.81
CA ILE A 370 -20.55 47.82 -15.14
C ILE A 370 -20.31 49.10 -14.33
N TYR A 371 -19.19 49.20 -13.61
CA TYR A 371 -18.83 50.41 -12.86
C TYR A 371 -18.61 51.62 -13.79
N ASP A 372 -17.84 51.44 -14.87
CA ASP A 372 -17.57 52.49 -15.85
C ASP A 372 -18.89 52.94 -16.53
N ASP A 373 -19.76 51.98 -16.86
CA ASP A 373 -21.10 52.22 -17.40
C ASP A 373 -22.03 52.95 -16.41
N ALA A 374 -21.89 52.64 -15.11
CA ALA A 374 -22.69 53.28 -14.08
C ALA A 374 -22.32 54.76 -13.89
N ARG A 375 -21.03 55.05 -14.06
CA ARG A 375 -20.51 56.41 -13.99
C ARG A 375 -21.10 57.34 -15.05
N GLU A 376 -21.48 56.81 -16.21
CA GLU A 376 -22.13 57.61 -17.26
C GLU A 376 -23.47 58.19 -16.80
N TRP A 377 -24.30 57.42 -16.07
CA TRP A 377 -25.59 57.92 -15.61
C TRP A 377 -25.53 58.65 -14.26
N TRP A 378 -24.47 58.47 -13.46
CA TRP A 378 -24.20 59.35 -12.31
C TRP A 378 -23.82 60.76 -12.73
N ALA A 379 -23.16 60.90 -13.87
CA ALA A 379 -22.67 62.17 -14.41
C ALA A 379 -23.48 62.62 -15.64
N ILE A 380 -24.75 62.21 -15.74
CA ILE A 380 -25.59 62.58 -16.87
C ILE A 380 -25.72 64.10 -16.98
N ASP A 381 -25.66 64.61 -18.21
CA ASP A 381 -25.93 66.02 -18.46
C ASP A 381 -27.38 66.34 -18.12
N THR A 382 -27.57 67.45 -17.41
CA THR A 382 -28.87 67.95 -16.94
C THR A 382 -29.20 69.31 -17.53
N ASP A 383 -28.39 69.79 -18.46
CA ASP A 383 -28.57 71.06 -19.15
C ASP A 383 -29.92 71.05 -19.92
N GLY A 384 -30.87 71.88 -19.49
CA GLY A 384 -32.24 71.91 -20.00
C GLY A 384 -33.32 71.66 -18.95
N MET A 385 -32.95 71.23 -17.73
CA MET A 385 -33.83 71.20 -16.56
C MET A 385 -33.87 72.56 -15.83
N ASP A 386 -34.96 72.87 -15.14
CA ASP A 386 -34.93 73.99 -14.17
C ASP A 386 -33.99 73.70 -12.99
N GLU A 387 -33.51 74.77 -12.35
CA GLU A 387 -32.50 74.70 -11.29
C GLU A 387 -32.93 73.84 -10.08
N ALA A 388 -34.23 73.84 -9.75
CA ALA A 388 -34.76 73.08 -8.61
C ALA A 388 -34.77 71.56 -8.90
N ASN A 389 -35.19 71.17 -10.11
CA ASN A 389 -35.19 69.77 -10.54
C ASN A 389 -33.77 69.25 -10.81
N GLN A 390 -32.89 70.09 -11.37
CA GLN A 390 -31.48 69.78 -11.54
C GLN A 390 -30.84 69.45 -10.18
N LYS A 391 -31.00 70.33 -9.20
CA LYS A 391 -30.45 70.13 -7.85
C LYS A 391 -30.99 68.85 -7.20
N LYS A 392 -32.31 68.62 -7.28
CA LYS A 392 -32.96 67.43 -6.69
C LYS A 392 -32.49 66.12 -7.34
N LEU A 393 -32.33 66.08 -8.67
CA LEU A 393 -31.83 64.90 -9.37
C LEU A 393 -30.36 64.63 -9.04
N GLN A 394 -29.52 65.66 -9.03
CA GLN A 394 -28.11 65.55 -8.68
C GLN A 394 -27.92 65.06 -7.23
N GLU A 395 -28.71 65.55 -6.27
CA GLU A 395 -28.69 65.07 -4.88
C GLU A 395 -29.04 63.57 -4.78
N LEU A 396 -30.03 63.10 -5.56
CA LEU A 396 -30.43 61.69 -5.59
C LEU A 396 -29.38 60.80 -6.28
N LEU A 397 -28.84 61.23 -7.43
CA LEU A 397 -27.78 60.50 -8.14
C LEU A 397 -26.51 60.40 -7.29
N GLU A 398 -26.14 61.46 -6.57
CA GLU A 398 -24.99 61.45 -5.66
C GLU A 398 -25.24 60.54 -4.45
N ALA A 399 -26.46 60.50 -3.92
CA ALA A 399 -26.82 59.57 -2.84
C ALA A 399 -26.70 58.09 -3.29
N GLU A 400 -27.11 57.78 -4.53
CA GLU A 400 -26.98 56.43 -5.09
C GLU A 400 -25.54 56.09 -5.45
N ARG A 401 -24.78 57.04 -6.01
CA ARG A 401 -23.35 56.88 -6.23
C ARG A 401 -22.64 56.51 -4.93
N LYS A 402 -22.89 57.25 -3.85
CA LYS A 402 -22.31 56.97 -2.52
C LYS A 402 -22.63 55.58 -1.98
N ARG A 403 -23.72 54.95 -2.44
CA ARG A 403 -24.11 53.58 -2.06
C ARG A 403 -23.49 52.52 -2.98
N LEU A 404 -23.58 52.73 -4.30
CA LEU A 404 -23.20 51.75 -5.31
C LEU A 404 -21.71 51.72 -5.64
N GLU A 405 -21.04 52.88 -5.69
CA GLU A 405 -19.61 52.96 -6.04
C GLU A 405 -18.74 52.12 -5.09
N PRO A 406 -18.89 52.19 -3.75
CA PRO A 406 -18.11 51.34 -2.85
C PRO A 406 -18.39 49.84 -3.03
N ALA A 407 -19.65 49.46 -3.26
CA ALA A 407 -20.05 48.06 -3.43
C ALA A 407 -19.46 47.47 -4.72
N LEU A 408 -19.53 48.21 -5.84
CA LEU A 408 -18.95 47.80 -7.12
C LEU A 408 -17.43 47.68 -7.04
N ARG A 409 -16.74 48.64 -6.40
CA ARG A 409 -15.29 48.57 -6.17
C ARG A 409 -14.91 47.36 -5.32
N GLN A 410 -15.59 47.16 -4.19
CA GLN A 410 -15.33 46.03 -3.29
C GLN A 410 -15.57 44.68 -3.97
N ALA A 411 -16.56 44.59 -4.85
CA ALA A 411 -16.82 43.38 -5.64
C ALA A 411 -15.77 43.13 -6.72
N GLY A 412 -15.21 44.19 -7.33
CA GLY A 412 -14.08 44.10 -8.26
C GLY A 412 -12.79 43.62 -7.57
N ASP A 413 -12.54 44.08 -6.35
CA ASP A 413 -11.37 43.73 -5.53
C ASP A 413 -11.59 42.50 -4.64
N ASN A 414 -12.56 41.63 -4.98
CA ASN A 414 -13.03 40.56 -4.10
C ASN A 414 -11.92 39.54 -3.73
N SER A 415 -11.37 39.69 -2.52
CA SER A 415 -10.29 38.83 -1.99
C SER A 415 -10.62 37.34 -1.94
N ALA A 416 -11.90 36.96 -1.89
CA ALA A 416 -12.32 35.55 -1.94
C ALA A 416 -12.00 34.91 -3.29
N LEU A 417 -12.07 35.67 -4.39
CA LEU A 417 -11.67 35.21 -5.73
C LEU A 417 -10.18 34.93 -5.80
N ASP A 418 -9.37 35.81 -5.22
CA ASP A 418 -7.93 35.66 -5.21
C ASP A 418 -7.50 34.49 -4.31
N SER A 419 -8.17 34.27 -3.18
CA SER A 419 -7.98 33.06 -2.36
C SER A 419 -8.29 31.77 -3.14
N LEU A 420 -9.39 31.74 -3.90
CA LEU A 420 -9.74 30.58 -4.73
C LEU A 420 -8.69 30.32 -5.83
N LYS A 421 -8.24 31.37 -6.53
CA LYS A 421 -7.14 31.27 -7.52
C LYS A 421 -5.86 30.73 -6.87
N LEU A 422 -5.52 31.19 -5.67
CA LEU A 422 -4.35 30.77 -4.92
C LEU A 422 -4.41 29.27 -4.61
N ILE A 423 -5.53 28.79 -4.08
CA ILE A 423 -5.72 27.37 -3.74
C ILE A 423 -5.62 26.50 -5.02
N MET A 424 -6.32 26.88 -6.09
CA MET A 424 -6.32 26.15 -7.36
C MET A 424 -4.96 26.13 -8.08
N THR A 425 -4.02 27.01 -7.74
CA THR A 425 -2.74 27.16 -8.46
C THR A 425 -1.54 26.76 -7.62
N ILE A 426 -1.44 27.29 -6.40
CA ILE A 426 -0.27 27.07 -5.54
C ILE A 426 -0.46 25.79 -4.72
N ALA A 427 -1.63 25.63 -4.10
CA ALA A 427 -1.83 24.56 -3.13
C ALA A 427 -1.83 23.16 -3.79
N LYS A 428 -2.38 23.03 -5.01
CA LYS A 428 -2.31 21.78 -5.79
C LYS A 428 -0.89 21.42 -6.25
N ASN A 429 -0.07 22.39 -6.66
CA ASN A 429 1.33 22.14 -6.99
C ASN A 429 2.13 21.74 -5.74
N ASP A 430 1.87 22.38 -4.60
CA ASP A 430 2.45 22.01 -3.31
C ASP A 430 2.04 20.59 -2.89
N LEU A 431 0.80 20.16 -3.20
CA LEU A 431 0.33 18.80 -2.95
C LEU A 431 1.11 17.76 -3.78
N VAL A 432 1.36 18.04 -5.06
CA VAL A 432 2.22 17.20 -5.91
C VAL A 432 3.63 17.08 -5.32
N ASP A 433 4.22 18.20 -4.91
CA ASP A 433 5.55 18.22 -4.31
C ASP A 433 5.60 17.44 -2.99
N LYS A 434 4.58 17.60 -2.14
CA LYS A 434 4.43 16.84 -0.88
C LYS A 434 4.36 15.35 -1.15
N LEU A 435 3.53 14.92 -2.10
CA LEU A 435 3.41 13.51 -2.50
C LEU A 435 4.75 12.94 -2.97
N LYS A 436 5.44 13.64 -3.87
CA LYS A 436 6.73 13.19 -4.42
C LYS A 436 7.84 13.13 -3.37
N ARG A 437 7.73 13.88 -2.27
CA ARG A 437 8.67 13.86 -1.14
C ARG A 437 8.35 12.79 -0.09
N LEU A 438 7.22 12.09 -0.19
CA LEU A 438 6.89 11.03 0.77
C LEU A 438 7.88 9.88 0.64
N ALA A 439 8.61 9.63 1.73
CA ALA A 439 9.56 8.55 1.81
C ALA A 439 8.91 7.21 1.40
N GLY A 440 9.61 6.45 0.57
CA GLY A 440 9.25 5.11 0.16
C GLY A 440 10.19 4.07 0.75
N TYR A 441 9.86 2.81 0.53
CA TYR A 441 10.87 1.76 0.57
C TYR A 441 11.74 1.89 -0.68
N ASP A 442 13.01 2.24 -0.49
CA ASP A 442 14.05 2.24 -1.52
C ASP A 442 14.77 0.89 -1.42
N LYS A 443 14.73 0.12 -2.52
CA LYS A 443 15.33 -1.21 -2.61
C LYS A 443 16.85 -1.14 -2.69
#